data_AF-A0A849BW63-F1
#
_entry.id   AF-A0A849BW63-F1
#
_cell.length_a   1.000
_cell.length_b   1.000
_cell.length_c   1.000
_cell.angle_alpha   90.00
_cell.angle_beta   90.00
_cell.angle_gamma   90.00
#
_symmetry.space_group_name_H-M   'P 1'
#
loop_
_entity.id
_entity.type
_entity.pdbx_description
1 polymer ?
#
loop_
_entity_poly.entity_id
_entity_poly.type
_entity_poly.pdbx_seq_one_letter_code
_entity_poly.pdbx_strand_id
1 'polypeptide(L)'
;MEHILTLVVLLLLGAALTTGLLAALSWQGAALGVLLVFGFRPAAAWLSLQRCHGMDGKERAVTAFFGIRGIGSIYYVAYGMTHTDLHAEADAIWAVAAFTIVLSIIVHGASAGWVMTHLENARDGRQPAAP
;
A
#
# COMPACT_ATOMS: atom_id res chain seq x y z
N MET A 1 6.57 -19.67 -6.27
CA MET A 1 7.45 -18.67 -6.92
C MET A 1 7.02 -17.23 -6.63
N GLU A 2 5.74 -16.85 -6.80
CA GLU A 2 5.23 -15.48 -6.59
C GLU A 2 5.52 -14.89 -5.18
N HIS A 3 5.36 -15.67 -4.12
CA HIS A 3 5.67 -15.24 -2.76
C HIS A 3 7.16 -14.99 -2.53
N ILE A 4 8.04 -15.80 -3.12
CA ILE A 4 9.49 -15.63 -2.98
C ILE A 4 9.92 -14.34 -3.67
N LEU A 5 9.39 -14.05 -4.86
CA LEU A 5 9.65 -12.79 -5.56
C LEU A 5 9.22 -11.60 -4.71
N THR A 6 8.02 -11.66 -4.13
CA THR A 6 7.51 -10.61 -3.25
C THR A 6 8.43 -10.39 -2.05
N LEU A 7 8.84 -11.47 -1.38
CA LEU A 7 9.76 -11.40 -0.25
C LEU A 7 11.12 -10.82 -0.64
N VAL A 8 11.67 -11.22 -1.79
CA VAL A 8 12.93 -10.69 -2.32
C VAL A 8 12.79 -9.20 -2.64
N VAL A 9 11.72 -8.77 -3.31
CA VAL A 9 11.48 -7.36 -3.61
C VAL A 9 11.33 -6.54 -2.34
N LEU A 10 10.62 -7.06 -1.33
CA LEU A 10 10.48 -6.39 -0.03
C LEU A 10 11.82 -6.30 0.71
N LEU A 11 12.63 -7.35 0.66
CA LEU A 11 13.97 -7.38 1.24
C LEU A 11 14.88 -6.35 0.55
N LEU A 12 14.90 -6.35 -0.78
CA LEU A 12 15.69 -5.40 -1.58
C LEU A 12 15.24 -3.96 -1.36
N LEU A 13 13.92 -3.73 -1.26
CA LEU A 13 13.38 -2.42 -0.92
C LEU A 13 13.88 -2.00 0.47
N GLY A 14 13.77 -2.87 1.47
CA GLY A 14 14.28 -2.61 2.81
C GLY A 14 15.78 -2.30 2.84
N ALA A 15 16.58 -3.03 2.08
CA ALA A 15 18.01 -2.76 1.92
C ALA A 15 18.27 -1.42 1.21
N ALA A 16 17.49 -1.07 0.18
CA ALA A 16 17.64 0.22 -0.51
C ALA A 16 17.31 1.41 0.40
N LEU A 17 16.41 1.26 1.38
CA LEU A 17 16.16 2.31 2.36
C LEU A 17 17.41 2.62 3.21
N THR A 18 18.25 1.63 3.51
CA THR A 18 19.46 1.83 4.32
C THR A 18 20.62 2.43 3.51
N THR A 19 20.59 2.33 2.17
CA THR A 19 21.59 2.97 1.29
C THR A 19 21.34 4.46 1.06
N GLY A 20 20.33 5.05 1.71
CA GLY A 20 20.01 6.46 1.57
C GLY A 20 19.02 6.78 0.45
N LEU A 21 18.23 5.81 -0.03
CA LEU A 21 17.21 6.05 -1.07
C LEU A 21 16.20 7.13 -0.67
N LEU A 22 15.92 7.27 0.62
CA LEU A 22 15.06 8.32 1.17
C LEU A 22 15.76 9.68 1.31
N ALA A 23 17.07 9.79 1.09
CA ALA A 23 17.80 11.06 1.26
C ALA A 23 17.36 12.11 0.24
N ALA A 24 16.93 11.68 -0.95
CA ALA A 24 16.34 12.55 -1.96
C ALA A 24 14.84 12.83 -1.73
N LEU A 25 14.24 12.32 -0.64
CA LEU A 25 12.83 12.53 -0.35
C LEU A 25 12.62 13.98 0.14
N SER A 26 11.98 14.78 -0.69
CA SER A 26 11.50 16.10 -0.30
C SER A 26 10.21 16.00 0.53
N TRP A 27 9.91 17.03 1.32
CA TRP A 27 8.65 17.08 2.07
C TRP A 27 7.43 17.05 1.14
N GLN A 28 7.54 17.65 -0.05
CA GLN A 28 6.51 17.60 -1.09
C GLN A 28 6.29 16.17 -1.59
N GLY A 29 7.38 15.42 -1.77
CA GLY A 29 7.35 14.01 -2.14
C GLY A 29 6.67 13.15 -1.08
N ALA A 30 6.98 13.39 0.20
CA ALA A 30 6.32 12.73 1.31
C ALA A 30 4.81 13.04 1.35
N ALA A 31 4.43 14.32 1.20
CA ALA A 31 3.03 14.74 1.14
C ALA A 31 2.28 14.08 -0.03
N LEU A 32 2.91 13.99 -1.20
CA LEU A 32 2.36 13.28 -2.36
C LEU A 32 2.16 11.79 -2.05
N GLY A 33 3.14 11.11 -1.45
CA GLY A 33 3.01 9.71 -1.07
C GLY A 33 1.86 9.45 -0.10
N VAL A 34 1.69 10.32 0.89
CA VAL A 34 0.55 10.29 1.83
C VAL A 34 -0.77 10.49 1.07
N LEU A 35 -0.85 11.48 0.18
CA LEU A 35 -2.05 11.76 -0.60
C LEU A 35 -2.41 10.61 -1.55
N LEU A 36 -1.41 9.94 -2.11
CA LEU A 36 -1.62 8.75 -2.95
C LEU A 36 -2.21 7.60 -2.13
N VAL A 37 -1.71 7.37 -0.91
CA VAL A 37 -2.17 6.28 -0.04
C VAL A 37 -3.56 6.53 0.53
N PHE A 38 -3.82 7.74 1.04
CA PHE A 38 -5.04 8.05 1.78
C PHE A 38 -6.12 8.79 0.98
N GLY A 39 -5.77 9.40 -0.15
CA GLY A 39 -6.71 10.16 -0.98
C GLY A 39 -7.04 9.45 -2.29
N PHE A 40 -6.06 9.39 -3.18
CA PHE A 40 -6.27 8.84 -4.53
C PHE A 40 -6.66 7.37 -4.51
N ARG A 41 -6.01 6.55 -3.67
CA ARG A 41 -6.28 5.11 -3.60
C ARG A 41 -7.70 4.78 -3.12
N PRO A 42 -8.18 5.30 -1.98
CA PRO A 42 -9.56 5.07 -1.55
C PRO A 42 -10.58 5.60 -2.56
N ALA A 43 -10.31 6.76 -3.18
CA ALA A 43 -11.19 7.32 -4.19
C ALA A 43 -11.30 6.42 -5.43
N ALA A 44 -10.18 5.98 -6.00
CA ALA A 44 -10.16 5.10 -7.17
C ALA A 44 -10.82 3.75 -6.88
N ALA A 45 -10.54 3.16 -5.71
CA ALA A 45 -11.16 1.91 -5.29
C ALA A 45 -12.67 2.09 -5.06
N TRP A 46 -13.09 3.18 -4.40
CA TRP A 46 -14.49 3.49 -4.21
C TRP A 46 -15.21 3.66 -5.54
N LEU A 47 -14.64 4.39 -6.50
CA LEU A 47 -15.17 4.52 -7.88
C LEU A 47 -15.27 3.15 -8.57
N SER A 48 -14.25 2.31 -8.49
CA SER A 48 -14.27 0.97 -9.10
C SER A 48 -15.37 0.08 -8.52
N LEU A 49 -15.66 0.21 -7.22
CA LEU A 49 -16.70 -0.56 -6.54
C LEU A 49 -18.12 0.04 -6.75
N GLN A 50 -18.29 1.18 -7.43
CA GLN A 50 -19.62 1.81 -7.67
C GLN A 50 -20.59 0.92 -8.42
N ARG A 51 -20.08 0.00 -9.24
CA ARG A 51 -20.91 -0.91 -10.04
C ARG A 51 -21.10 -2.29 -9.41
N CYS A 52 -20.54 -2.55 -8.22
CA CYS A 52 -20.81 -3.78 -7.48
C CYS A 52 -22.13 -3.66 -6.72
N HIS A 53 -23.21 -4.19 -7.29
CA HIS A 53 -24.47 -4.40 -6.58
C HIS A 53 -24.31 -5.58 -5.62
N GLY A 54 -24.38 -5.32 -4.30
CA GLY A 54 -24.38 -6.38 -3.27
C GLY A 54 -23.48 -6.16 -2.05
N MET A 55 -22.71 -5.06 -1.97
CA MET A 55 -21.87 -4.74 -0.79
C MET A 55 -22.43 -3.54 -0.01
N ASP A 56 -22.45 -3.67 1.31
CA ASP A 56 -22.77 -2.55 2.20
C ASP A 56 -21.65 -1.49 2.15
N GLY A 57 -21.98 -0.22 2.39
CA GLY A 57 -21.03 0.90 2.28
C GLY A 57 -19.79 0.73 3.16
N LYS A 58 -19.93 0.05 4.30
CA LYS A 58 -18.82 -0.31 5.19
C LYS A 58 -17.92 -1.40 4.61
N GLU A 59 -18.47 -2.48 4.07
CA GLU A 59 -17.70 -3.55 3.43
C GLU A 59 -16.88 -2.99 2.27
N ARG A 60 -17.48 -2.08 1.52
CA ARG A 60 -16.85 -1.41 0.40
C ARG A 60 -15.68 -0.51 0.78
N ALA A 61 -15.81 0.23 1.89
CA ALA A 61 -14.72 1.04 2.42
C ALA A 61 -13.54 0.16 2.89
N VAL A 62 -13.84 -0.98 3.53
CA VAL A 62 -12.82 -1.95 3.95
C VAL A 62 -12.14 -2.56 2.73
N THR A 63 -12.88 -3.09 1.75
CA THR A 63 -12.29 -3.66 0.53
C THR A 63 -11.47 -2.64 -0.28
N ALA A 64 -11.90 -1.37 -0.31
CA ALA A 64 -11.15 -0.29 -0.95
C ALA A 64 -9.80 -0.01 -0.29
N PHE A 65 -9.70 -0.24 1.02
CA PHE A 65 -8.49 0.00 1.81
C PHE A 65 -7.53 -1.22 1.84
N PHE A 66 -8.05 -2.44 1.70
CA PHE A 66 -7.30 -3.70 1.89
C PHE A 66 -6.60 -4.27 0.63
N GLY A 67 -6.32 -3.47 -0.40
CA GLY A 67 -5.58 -3.93 -1.58
C GLY A 67 -4.05 -3.90 -1.42
N ILE A 68 -3.39 -5.06 -1.26
CA ILE A 68 -1.91 -5.17 -1.28
C ILE A 68 -1.42 -4.95 -2.72
N ARG A 69 -1.02 -3.72 -3.09
CA ARG A 69 -0.70 -3.39 -4.51
C ARG A 69 0.43 -2.36 -4.71
N GLY A 70 1.57 -2.53 -4.04
CA GLY A 70 2.73 -1.62 -4.18
C GLY A 70 3.85 -2.12 -5.10
N ILE A 71 3.92 -3.41 -5.39
CA ILE A 71 5.07 -4.00 -6.11
C ILE A 71 5.04 -3.63 -7.60
N GLY A 72 3.85 -3.54 -8.21
CA GLY A 72 3.71 -3.15 -9.62
C GLY A 72 4.22 -1.74 -9.93
N SER A 73 4.16 -0.81 -8.97
CA SER A 73 4.70 0.55 -9.14
C SER A 73 6.21 0.55 -9.38
N ILE A 74 6.95 -0.42 -8.83
CA ILE A 74 8.41 -0.55 -9.06
C ILE A 74 8.68 -0.82 -10.54
N TYR A 75 7.88 -1.69 -11.16
CA TYR A 75 7.99 -1.99 -12.59
C TYR A 75 7.73 -0.73 -13.44
N TYR A 76 6.68 0.04 -13.13
CA TYR A 76 6.36 1.25 -13.88
C TYR A 76 7.40 2.35 -13.72
N VAL A 77 7.95 2.53 -12.52
CA VAL A 77 9.05 3.49 -12.29
C VAL A 77 10.29 3.06 -13.06
N ALA A 78 10.71 1.80 -12.95
CA ALA A 78 11.86 1.28 -13.69
C ALA A 78 11.66 1.38 -15.22
N TYR A 79 10.45 1.07 -15.71
CA TYR A 79 10.10 1.21 -17.12
C TYR A 79 10.15 2.68 -17.58
N GLY A 80 9.56 3.60 -16.81
CA GLY A 80 9.60 5.02 -17.12
C GLY A 80 11.03 5.55 -17.21
N MET A 81 11.89 5.16 -16.26
CA MET A 81 13.28 5.61 -16.21
C MET A 81 14.18 5.05 -17.31
N THR A 82 13.76 3.96 -17.96
CA THR A 82 14.48 3.38 -19.11
C THR A 82 14.01 3.95 -20.44
N HIS A 83 12.82 4.56 -20.48
CA HIS A 83 12.18 5.04 -21.71
C HIS A 83 12.00 6.56 -21.76
N THR A 84 12.42 7.29 -20.73
CA THR A 84 12.30 8.75 -20.64
C THR A 84 13.58 9.36 -20.11
N ASP A 85 13.89 10.59 -20.54
CA ASP A 85 15.06 11.38 -20.07
C ASP A 85 14.84 11.97 -18.66
N LEU A 86 14.22 11.23 -17.74
CA LEU A 86 13.96 11.64 -16.35
C LEU A 86 15.16 11.36 -15.42
N HIS A 87 16.38 11.36 -15.96
CA HIS A 87 17.58 11.05 -15.18
C HIS A 87 17.87 12.11 -14.11
N ALA A 88 17.44 13.36 -14.30
CA ALA A 88 17.63 14.44 -13.32
C ALA A 88 16.72 14.27 -12.09
N GLU A 89 15.49 13.80 -12.26
CA GLU A 89 14.53 13.58 -11.17
C GLU A 89 14.48 12.13 -10.66
N ALA A 90 15.32 11.26 -11.22
CA ALA A 90 15.39 9.84 -10.95
C ALA A 90 15.38 9.50 -9.45
N ASP A 91 16.27 10.12 -8.68
CA ASP A 91 16.43 9.85 -7.25
C ASP A 91 15.19 10.30 -6.46
N ALA A 92 14.59 11.43 -6.83
CA ALA A 92 13.37 11.92 -6.19
C ALA A 92 12.17 11.01 -6.47
N ILE A 93 12.02 10.53 -7.71
CA ILE A 93 10.94 9.61 -8.09
C ILE A 93 11.09 8.29 -7.34
N TRP A 94 12.30 7.73 -7.27
CA TRP A 94 12.57 6.52 -6.50
C TRP A 94 12.30 6.71 -5.01
N ALA A 95 12.73 7.83 -4.43
CA ALA A 95 12.51 8.15 -3.03
C ALA A 95 11.01 8.22 -2.70
N VAL A 96 10.21 8.90 -3.53
CA VAL A 96 8.76 9.00 -3.37
C VAL A 96 8.08 7.65 -3.55
N ALA A 97 8.48 6.87 -4.56
CA ALA A 97 7.92 5.55 -4.81
C ALA A 97 8.21 4.60 -3.63
N ALA A 98 9.46 4.54 -3.17
CA ALA A 98 9.87 3.74 -2.03
C ALA A 98 9.13 4.15 -0.75
N PHE A 99 9.07 5.46 -0.45
CA PHE A 99 8.32 6.00 0.67
C PHE A 99 6.83 5.58 0.61
N THR A 100 6.20 5.74 -0.55
CA THR A 100 4.78 5.40 -0.75
C THR A 100 4.53 3.91 -0.56
N ILE A 101 5.42 3.05 -1.05
CA ILE A 101 5.32 1.59 -0.89
C ILE A 101 5.46 1.22 0.60
N VAL A 102 6.47 1.75 1.29
CA VAL A 102 6.69 1.50 2.72
C VAL A 102 5.49 1.98 3.54
N LEU A 103 5.01 3.19 3.29
CA LEU A 103 3.83 3.75 3.96
C LEU A 103 2.62 2.83 3.75
N SER A 104 2.40 2.37 2.52
CA SER A 104 1.31 1.43 2.22
C SER A 104 1.45 0.10 2.97
N ILE A 105 2.66 -0.45 3.10
CA ILE A 105 2.91 -1.70 3.83
C ILE A 105 2.63 -1.52 5.31
N ILE A 106 3.09 -0.42 5.91
CA ILE A 106 2.85 -0.11 7.33
C ILE A 106 1.35 0.05 7.60
N VAL A 107 0.66 0.85 6.79
CA VAL A 107 -0.78 1.07 6.91
C VAL A 107 -1.55 -0.24 6.77
N HIS A 108 -1.20 -1.07 5.79
CA HIS A 108 -1.86 -2.36 5.59
C HIS A 108 -1.56 -3.35 6.74
N GLY A 109 -0.31 -3.44 7.18
CA GLY A 109 0.12 -4.31 8.27
C GLY A 109 -0.56 -3.95 9.60
N ALA A 110 -0.66 -2.65 9.91
CA ALA A 110 -1.40 -2.17 11.08
C ALA A 110 -2.91 -2.46 10.96
N SER A 111 -3.47 -2.33 9.75
CA SER A 111 -4.88 -2.62 9.49
C SER A 111 -5.20 -4.13 9.61
N ALA A 112 -4.28 -5.01 9.22
CA ALA A 112 -4.44 -6.46 9.38
C ALA A 112 -4.51 -6.88 10.85
N GLY A 113 -3.68 -6.27 11.71
CA GLY A 113 -3.78 -6.42 13.17
C GLY A 113 -5.13 -5.97 13.69
N TRP A 114 -5.62 -4.80 13.25
CA TRP A 114 -6.91 -4.27 13.66
C TRP A 114 -8.09 -5.17 13.26
N VAL A 115 -8.09 -5.72 12.05
CA VAL A 115 -9.15 -6.63 11.57
C VAL A 115 -9.17 -7.93 12.36
N MET A 116 -8.00 -8.51 12.70
CA MET A 116 -7.96 -9.72 13.52
C MET A 116 -8.54 -9.48 14.92
N THR A 117 -8.17 -8.38 15.57
CA THR A 117 -8.72 -8.02 16.89
C THR A 117 -10.23 -7.74 16.83
N HIS A 118 -10.73 -7.11 15.77
CA HIS A 118 -12.17 -6.89 15.59
C HIS A 118 -12.95 -8.19 15.34
N LEU A 119 -12.37 -9.15 14.61
CA LEU A 119 -12.97 -10.46 14.38
C LEU A 119 -12.96 -11.34 15.63
N GLU A 120 -11.93 -11.26 16.46
CA GLU A 120 -11.90 -11.91 17.79
C GLU A 120 -13.00 -11.35 18.69
N ASN A 121 -13.11 -10.02 18.83
CA ASN A 121 -14.17 -9.40 19.63
C ASN A 121 -15.59 -9.71 19.13
N ALA A 122 -15.77 -9.85 17.80
CA ALA A 122 -17.05 -10.22 17.21
C ALA A 122 -17.36 -11.73 17.28
N ARG A 123 -16.38 -12.56 17.64
CA ARG A 123 -16.53 -14.00 17.90
C ARG A 123 -16.81 -14.27 19.38
N ASP A 124 -16.17 -13.53 20.29
CA ASP A 124 -16.43 -13.61 21.73
C ASP A 124 -17.87 -13.23 22.09
N GLY A 125 -18.47 -12.28 21.37
CA GLY A 125 -19.89 -11.94 21.54
C GLY A 125 -20.88 -12.98 21.00
N ARG A 126 -20.41 -14.05 20.36
CA ARG A 126 -21.24 -15.07 19.68
C ARG A 126 -21.07 -16.48 20.21
N GLN A 127 -20.28 -16.70 21.25
CA GLN A 127 -20.26 -17.98 21.96
C GLN A 127 -21.57 -18.11 22.76
N PRO A 128 -22.49 -19.02 22.38
CA PRO A 128 -23.56 -19.40 23.29
C PRO A 128 -22.88 -20.08 24.48
N ALA A 129 -23.29 -19.73 25.70
CA ALA A 129 -22.90 -20.48 26.89
C ALA A 129 -23.12 -21.96 26.61
N ALA A 130 -22.03 -22.74 26.60
CA ALA A 130 -22.11 -24.18 26.45
C ALA A 130 -22.95 -24.75 27.61
N PRO A 131 -23.82 -25.75 27.36
CA PRO A 131 -24.73 -26.30 28.36
C PRO A 131 -24.03 -27.04 29.50
#